data_AF-A0AA96ZJ20-F1
#
_entry.id   AF-A0AA96ZJ20-F1
#
_cell.length_a   1.000
_cell.length_b   1.000
_cell.length_c   1.000
_cell.angle_alpha   90.00
_cell.angle_beta   90.00
_cell.angle_gamma   90.00
#
_symmetry.space_group_name_H-M   'P 1'
#
loop_
_entity.id
_entity.type
_entity.pdbx_description
1 polymer ?
#
loop_
_entity_poly.entity_id
_entity_poly.type
_entity_poly.pdbx_seq_one_letter_code
_entity_poly.pdbx_strand_id
1 'polypeptide(L)'
;MFVVIVIAMALVVGGAAVVALGGGGTLPEAEHDRLAVRLPQDRALSRTDVDELRLPMALRGYRMDEVDDLLDRLGAELSLRDARIAELEAVGAVRGSVAATEGATGEPLPGLESFTAVLEKAPQGPATGEVTADAEGGVTEATDLVADQDADTAAGPAATERKGDRA
;
A
#
# COMPACT_ATOMS: atom_id res chain seq x y z
N MET A 1 -48.50 -60.98 -11.04
CA MET A 1 -48.92 -59.66 -11.55
C MET A 1 -48.40 -58.51 -10.69
N PHE A 2 -48.58 -58.54 -9.35
CA PHE A 2 -48.06 -57.50 -8.43
C PHE A 2 -46.55 -57.24 -8.54
N VAL A 3 -45.73 -58.29 -8.57
CA VAL A 3 -44.25 -58.15 -8.68
C VAL A 3 -43.84 -57.43 -9.96
N VAL A 4 -44.55 -57.67 -11.06
CA VAL A 4 -44.30 -56.99 -12.35
C VAL A 4 -44.63 -55.50 -12.24
N ILE A 5 -45.71 -55.15 -11.54
CA ILE A 5 -46.10 -53.74 -11.29
C ILE A 5 -45.05 -53.05 -10.42
N VAL A 6 -44.55 -53.70 -9.37
CA VAL A 6 -43.52 -53.14 -8.49
C VAL A 6 -42.21 -52.89 -9.24
N ILE A 7 -41.77 -53.85 -10.06
CA ILE A 7 -40.56 -53.69 -10.89
C ILE A 7 -40.75 -52.56 -11.91
N ALA A 8 -41.92 -52.48 -12.57
CA ALA A 8 -42.21 -51.40 -13.49
C ALA A 8 -42.16 -50.03 -12.79
N MET A 9 -42.74 -49.92 -11.60
CA MET A 9 -42.69 -48.69 -10.82
C MET A 9 -41.27 -48.34 -10.37
N ALA A 10 -40.48 -49.31 -9.93
CA ALA A 10 -39.08 -49.11 -9.57
C ALA A 10 -38.23 -48.63 -10.76
N LEU A 11 -38.46 -49.15 -11.96
CA LEU A 11 -37.77 -48.70 -13.17
C LEU A 11 -38.19 -47.28 -13.57
N VAL A 12 -39.47 -46.94 -13.47
CA VAL A 12 -39.97 -45.59 -13.76
C VAL A 12 -39.41 -44.59 -12.75
N VAL A 13 -39.51 -44.88 -11.45
CA VAL A 13 -39.03 -43.99 -10.39
C VAL A 13 -37.51 -43.90 -10.40
N GLY A 14 -36.80 -45.02 -10.57
CA GLY A 14 -35.34 -45.07 -10.66
C GLY A 14 -34.83 -44.33 -11.90
N GLY A 15 -35.46 -44.55 -13.06
CA GLY A 15 -35.13 -43.84 -14.29
C GLY A 15 -35.39 -42.34 -14.17
N ALA A 16 -36.55 -41.95 -13.63
CA ALA A 16 -36.88 -40.55 -13.37
C ALA A 16 -35.91 -39.90 -12.38
N ALA A 17 -35.50 -40.62 -11.33
CA ALA A 17 -34.51 -40.13 -10.36
C ALA A 17 -33.15 -39.91 -11.00
N VAL A 18 -32.67 -40.83 -11.85
CA VAL A 18 -31.40 -40.66 -12.59
C VAL A 18 -31.47 -39.43 -13.50
N VAL A 19 -32.57 -39.24 -14.23
CA VAL A 19 -32.77 -38.05 -15.09
C VAL A 19 -32.84 -36.77 -14.25
N ALA A 20 -33.56 -36.79 -13.12
CA ALA A 20 -33.72 -35.64 -12.23
C ALA A 20 -32.42 -35.26 -11.50
N LEU A 21 -31.57 -36.23 -11.16
CA LEU A 21 -30.27 -36.02 -10.52
C LEU A 21 -29.16 -35.67 -11.52
N GLY A 22 -29.45 -35.51 -12.82
CA GLY A 22 -28.49 -35.06 -13.81
C GLY A 22 -27.76 -36.17 -14.56
N GLY A 23 -28.31 -37.39 -14.59
CA GLY A 23 -27.82 -38.50 -15.39
C GLY A 23 -28.03 -38.28 -16.89
N GLY A 24 -27.10 -37.59 -17.55
CA GLY A 24 -27.05 -37.54 -19.01
C GLY A 24 -26.41 -36.31 -19.66
N GLY A 25 -25.96 -35.33 -18.89
CA GLY A 25 -25.16 -34.23 -19.42
C GLY A 25 -23.84 -34.18 -18.67
N THR A 26 -22.71 -34.16 -19.38
CA THR A 26 -21.51 -33.53 -18.83
C THR A 26 -21.98 -32.17 -18.31
N LEU A 27 -21.98 -31.94 -16.99
CA LEU A 27 -22.21 -30.59 -16.50
C LEU A 27 -21.24 -29.72 -17.30
N PRO A 28 -21.73 -28.70 -18.05
CA PRO A 28 -20.82 -27.77 -18.69
C PRO A 28 -19.85 -27.34 -17.60
N GLU A 29 -18.54 -27.45 -17.88
CA GLU A 29 -17.46 -27.12 -16.94
C GLU A 29 -17.91 -25.91 -16.15
N ALA A 30 -18.19 -26.08 -14.86
CA ALA A 30 -18.83 -25.05 -14.07
C ALA A 30 -18.02 -23.79 -14.33
N GLU A 31 -18.65 -22.81 -15.00
CA GLU A 31 -17.95 -21.64 -15.50
C GLU A 31 -17.31 -21.06 -14.26
N HIS A 32 -15.99 -21.22 -14.15
CA HIS A 32 -15.29 -20.85 -12.93
C HIS A 32 -15.66 -19.41 -12.70
N ASP A 33 -16.32 -19.11 -11.58
CA ASP A 33 -16.85 -17.79 -11.33
C ASP A 33 -15.66 -16.82 -11.49
N ARG A 34 -15.65 -16.09 -12.61
CA ARG A 34 -14.50 -15.32 -13.06
C ARG A 34 -14.70 -13.92 -12.52
N LEU A 35 -13.60 -13.29 -12.13
CA LEU A 35 -13.58 -11.88 -11.79
C LEU A 35 -14.32 -11.07 -12.87
N ALA A 36 -15.38 -10.37 -12.46
CA ALA A 36 -16.19 -9.56 -13.37
C ALA A 36 -15.36 -8.42 -13.99
N VAL A 37 -14.38 -7.92 -13.22
CA VAL A 37 -13.37 -6.95 -13.66
C VAL A 37 -12.00 -7.62 -13.53
N ARG A 38 -11.27 -7.70 -14.66
CA ARG A 38 -9.90 -8.22 -14.66
C ARG A 38 -8.93 -7.08 -14.34
N LEU A 39 -8.00 -7.35 -13.43
CA LEU A 39 -6.95 -6.39 -13.08
C LEU A 39 -6.14 -5.98 -14.33
N PRO A 40 -5.77 -4.70 -14.46
CA PRO A 40 -4.85 -4.23 -15.48
C PRO A 40 -3.57 -5.07 -15.50
N GLN A 41 -3.11 -5.46 -16.69
CA GLN A 41 -1.88 -6.25 -16.90
C GLN A 41 -0.79 -5.46 -17.62
N ASP A 42 -1.18 -4.32 -18.17
CA ASP A 42 -0.41 -3.43 -19.01
C ASP A 42 0.14 -2.21 -18.25
N ARG A 43 -0.40 -1.93 -17.05
CA ARG A 43 0.05 -0.86 -16.16
C ARG A 43 0.15 -1.32 -14.71
N ALA A 44 0.85 -0.51 -13.90
CA ALA A 44 0.87 -0.69 -12.46
C ALA A 44 -0.55 -0.58 -11.86
N LEU A 45 -0.79 -1.37 -10.81
CA LEU A 45 -2.05 -1.37 -10.08
C LEU A 45 -2.16 -0.14 -9.19
N SER A 46 -3.30 0.53 -9.29
CA SER A 46 -3.67 1.63 -8.39
C SER A 46 -4.63 1.14 -7.30
N ARG A 47 -4.81 1.94 -6.26
CA ARG A 47 -5.80 1.67 -5.22
C ARG A 47 -7.22 1.46 -5.78
N THR A 48 -7.63 2.29 -6.74
CA THR A 48 -8.97 2.20 -7.34
C THR A 48 -9.21 0.85 -8.02
N ASP A 49 -8.17 0.27 -8.64
CA ASP A 49 -8.29 -1.03 -9.31
C ASP A 49 -8.53 -2.18 -8.33
N VAL A 50 -8.02 -2.03 -7.10
CA VAL A 50 -8.25 -2.99 -6.01
C VAL A 50 -9.63 -2.79 -5.39
N ASP A 51 -10.04 -1.54 -5.18
CA ASP A 51 -11.36 -1.20 -4.60
C ASP A 51 -12.54 -1.64 -5.50
N GLU A 52 -12.34 -1.66 -6.83
CA GLU A 52 -13.34 -2.13 -7.80
C GLU A 52 -13.37 -3.66 -7.97
N LEU A 53 -12.42 -4.39 -7.36
CA LEU A 53 -12.30 -5.83 -7.52
C LEU A 53 -13.46 -6.56 -6.82
N ARG A 54 -14.19 -7.39 -7.59
CA ARG A 54 -15.26 -8.24 -7.05
C ARG A 54 -14.84 -9.69 -7.13
N LEU A 55 -14.53 -10.26 -5.97
CA LEU A 55 -14.15 -11.66 -5.84
C LEU A 55 -15.41 -12.55 -5.78
N PRO A 56 -15.49 -13.60 -6.59
CA PRO A 56 -16.60 -14.54 -6.58
C PRO A 56 -16.59 -15.46 -5.36
N MET A 57 -17.77 -15.93 -4.94
CA MET A 57 -17.91 -16.80 -3.76
C MET A 57 -17.72 -18.29 -4.10
N ALA A 58 -16.91 -18.99 -3.30
CA ALA A 58 -16.68 -20.43 -3.44
C ALA A 58 -17.16 -21.23 -2.21
N LEU A 59 -17.71 -22.43 -2.44
CA LEU A 59 -18.21 -23.35 -1.39
C LEU A 59 -17.16 -23.76 -0.34
N ARG A 60 -15.88 -23.68 -0.70
CA ARG A 60 -14.72 -23.67 0.20
C ARG A 60 -13.85 -22.52 -0.25
N GLY A 61 -13.76 -21.47 0.56
CA GLY A 61 -13.00 -20.27 0.24
C GLY A 61 -12.41 -19.63 1.49
N TYR A 62 -11.49 -18.70 1.27
CA TYR A 62 -11.09 -17.76 2.31
C TYR A 62 -12.32 -16.99 2.80
N ARG A 63 -12.30 -16.56 4.07
CA ARG A 63 -13.40 -15.74 4.59
C ARG A 63 -13.35 -14.37 3.92
N MET A 64 -14.48 -13.90 3.41
CA MET A 64 -14.53 -12.61 2.69
C MET A 64 -14.10 -11.45 3.59
N ASP A 65 -14.51 -11.43 4.86
CA ASP A 65 -14.09 -10.40 5.81
C ASP A 65 -12.54 -10.27 5.90
N GLU A 66 -11.84 -11.40 5.98
CA GLU A 66 -10.37 -11.42 6.09
C GLU A 66 -9.67 -11.03 4.78
N VAL A 67 -10.30 -11.35 3.65
CA VAL A 67 -9.78 -10.96 2.32
C VAL A 67 -10.03 -9.47 2.08
N ASP A 68 -11.20 -8.96 2.42
CA ASP A 68 -11.56 -7.55 2.29
C ASP A 68 -10.64 -6.69 3.16
N ASP A 69 -10.40 -7.08 4.42
CA ASP A 69 -9.44 -6.42 5.32
C ASP A 69 -8.02 -6.38 4.72
N LEU A 70 -7.59 -7.48 4.09
CA LEU A 70 -6.28 -7.56 3.41
C LEU A 70 -6.22 -6.67 2.17
N LEU A 71 -7.28 -6.63 1.37
CA LEU A 71 -7.38 -5.80 0.17
C LEU A 71 -7.39 -4.32 0.54
N ASP A 72 -8.12 -3.92 1.58
CA ASP A 72 -8.12 -2.56 2.10
C ASP A 72 -6.71 -2.14 2.57
N ARG A 73 -6.04 -3.03 3.31
CA ARG A 73 -4.67 -2.78 3.76
C ARG A 73 -3.70 -2.66 2.59
N LEU A 74 -3.85 -3.51 1.57
CA LEU A 74 -3.02 -3.47 0.37
C LEU A 74 -3.29 -2.21 -0.47
N GLY A 75 -4.55 -1.80 -0.60
CA GLY A 75 -4.94 -0.57 -1.30
C GLY A 75 -4.35 0.68 -0.64
N ALA A 76 -4.31 0.73 0.69
CA ALA A 76 -3.65 1.79 1.43
C ALA A 76 -2.12 1.83 1.17
N GLU A 77 -1.47 0.67 1.16
CA GLU A 77 -0.03 0.55 0.88
C GLU A 77 0.30 0.94 -0.57
N LEU A 78 -0.53 0.54 -1.54
CA LEU A 78 -0.39 0.98 -2.94
C LEU A 78 -0.49 2.49 -3.06
N SER A 79 -1.48 3.11 -2.41
CA SER A 79 -1.63 4.57 -2.42
C SER A 79 -0.41 5.29 -1.84
N LEU A 80 0.20 4.73 -0.80
CA LEU A 80 1.42 5.29 -0.21
C LEU A 80 2.61 5.18 -1.18
N ARG A 81 2.75 4.02 -1.83
CA ARG A 81 3.81 3.79 -2.83
C ARG A 81 3.66 4.71 -4.03
N ASP A 82 2.44 4.86 -4.55
CA ASP A 82 2.14 5.73 -5.69
C ASP A 82 2.46 7.19 -5.37
N ALA A 83 2.11 7.66 -4.16
CA ALA A 83 2.48 9.00 -3.70
C ALA A 83 4.00 9.17 -3.64
N ARG A 84 4.72 8.15 -3.16
CA ARG A 84 6.18 8.19 -3.10
C ARG A 84 6.82 8.18 -4.48
N ILE A 85 6.28 7.41 -5.42
CA ILE A 85 6.76 7.39 -6.81
C ILE A 85 6.54 8.76 -7.44
N ALA A 86 5.35 9.36 -7.29
CA ALA A 86 5.05 10.68 -7.81
C ALA A 86 6.00 11.76 -7.27
N GLU A 87 6.36 11.70 -5.99
CA GLU A 87 7.36 12.58 -5.39
C GLU A 87 8.75 12.41 -6.03
N LEU A 88 9.21 11.16 -6.17
CA LEU A 88 10.50 10.85 -6.79
C LEU A 88 10.56 11.28 -8.26
N GLU A 89 9.49 11.07 -9.00
CA GLU A 89 9.35 11.50 -10.39
C GLU A 89 9.35 13.03 -10.51
N ALA A 90 8.68 13.74 -9.60
CA ALA A 90 8.71 15.20 -9.57
C ALA A 90 10.13 15.75 -9.32
N VAL A 91 10.87 15.16 -8.37
CA VAL A 91 12.28 15.53 -8.12
C VAL A 91 13.14 15.24 -9.35
N GLY A 92 12.94 14.10 -9.99
CA GLY A 92 13.62 13.72 -11.23
C GLY A 92 13.35 14.71 -12.36
N ALA A 93 12.10 15.12 -12.55
CA ALA A 93 11.68 16.08 -13.56
C ALA A 93 12.33 17.46 -13.34
N VAL A 94 12.33 17.96 -12.11
CA VAL A 94 12.99 19.23 -11.76
C VAL A 94 14.49 19.14 -12.02
N ARG A 95 15.17 18.08 -11.56
CA ARG A 95 16.60 17.89 -11.82
C ARG A 95 16.91 17.80 -13.33
N GLY A 96 16.08 17.10 -14.09
CA GLY A 96 16.19 17.04 -15.55
C GLY A 96 16.07 18.41 -16.22
N SER A 97 15.17 19.27 -15.73
CA SER A 97 15.02 20.64 -16.24
C SER A 97 16.23 21.54 -15.93
N VAL A 98 16.83 21.39 -14.75
CA VAL A 98 18.04 22.14 -14.37
C VAL A 98 19.23 21.70 -15.22
N ALA A 99 19.44 20.39 -15.37
CA ALA A 99 20.51 19.86 -16.22
C ALA A 99 20.35 20.26 -17.71
N ALA A 100 19.11 20.30 -18.22
CA ALA A 100 18.83 20.80 -19.56
C ALA A 100 19.17 22.30 -19.72
N THR A 101 19.00 23.09 -18.66
CA THR A 101 19.34 24.52 -18.65
C THR A 101 20.85 24.75 -18.50
N GLU A 102 21.55 23.95 -17.70
CA GLU A 102 23.02 23.99 -17.58
C GLU A 102 23.72 23.57 -18.88
N GLY A 103 23.14 22.63 -19.63
CA GLY A 103 23.58 22.29 -20.99
C GLY A 103 23.31 23.38 -22.03
N ALA A 104 22.43 24.34 -21.73
CA ALA A 104 22.10 25.48 -22.59
C ALA A 104 22.98 26.72 -22.36
N THR A 105 24.16 26.55 -21.73
CA THR A 105 25.15 27.61 -21.43
C THR A 105 25.84 28.24 -22.66
N GLY A 106 25.25 28.13 -23.86
CA GLY A 106 25.82 28.63 -25.12
C GLY A 106 25.16 29.87 -25.72
N GLU A 107 23.89 30.16 -25.44
CA GLU A 107 23.22 31.35 -25.97
C GLU A 107 22.28 31.95 -24.92
N PRO A 108 22.46 33.23 -24.54
CA PRO A 108 21.49 33.89 -23.69
C PRO A 108 20.15 33.94 -24.42
N LEU A 109 19.13 33.36 -23.78
CA LEU A 109 17.74 33.48 -24.23
C LEU A 109 17.38 34.97 -24.36
N PRO A 110 16.96 35.45 -25.55
CA PRO A 110 16.68 36.86 -25.78
C PRO A 110 15.56 37.33 -24.85
N GLY A 111 15.87 38.28 -23.96
CA GLY A 111 14.91 38.91 -23.03
C GLY A 111 15.14 38.64 -21.53
N LEU A 112 16.02 37.72 -21.14
CA LEU A 112 16.36 37.47 -19.72
C LEU A 112 17.55 38.30 -19.21
N GLU A 113 18.25 38.99 -20.11
CA GLU A 113 19.46 39.77 -19.80
C GLU A 113 19.23 40.88 -18.76
N SER A 114 18.08 41.54 -18.80
CA SER A 114 17.71 42.57 -17.82
C SER A 114 17.44 41.99 -16.43
N PHE A 115 16.97 40.76 -16.35
CA PHE A 115 16.71 40.06 -15.09
C PHE A 115 18.02 39.58 -14.45
N THR A 116 18.94 39.05 -15.27
CA THR A 116 20.30 38.67 -14.83
C THR A 116 21.10 39.89 -14.34
N ALA A 117 21.01 41.02 -15.06
CA ALA A 117 21.68 42.26 -14.67
C ALA A 117 21.18 42.88 -13.35
N VAL A 118 19.91 42.64 -12.99
CA VAL A 118 19.34 43.08 -11.70
C VAL A 118 19.83 42.20 -10.54
N LEU A 119 19.96 40.89 -10.77
CA LEU A 119 20.51 39.94 -9.77
C LEU A 119 21.99 40.20 -9.49
N GLU A 120 22.77 40.56 -10.52
CA GLU A 120 24.19 40.89 -10.38
C GLU A 120 24.43 42.26 -9.71
N LYS A 121 23.40 43.12 -9.67
CA LYS A 121 23.46 44.48 -9.11
C LYS A 121 22.90 44.58 -7.67
N ALA A 122 23.37 43.73 -6.76
CA ALA A 122 23.22 43.99 -5.32
C ALA A 122 24.37 44.92 -4.82
N PRO A 123 24.10 45.86 -3.88
CA PRO A 123 24.90 47.07 -3.71
C PRO A 123 26.14 46.86 -2.83
N GLN A 124 27.29 47.36 -3.28
CA GLN A 124 28.43 47.67 -2.42
C GLN A 124 28.29 49.11 -1.89
N GLY A 125 28.42 49.28 -0.57
CA GLY A 125 28.64 50.58 0.06
C GLY A 125 28.68 50.53 1.60
N PRO A 126 29.46 51.38 2.30
CA PRO A 126 30.46 50.92 3.27
C PRO A 126 30.28 51.44 4.72
N ALA A 127 31.26 51.06 5.56
CA ALA A 127 31.72 51.67 6.82
C ALA A 127 31.31 51.01 8.16
N THR A 128 32.30 50.27 8.71
CA THR A 128 32.88 50.42 10.05
C THR A 128 32.00 51.09 11.12
N GLY A 129 31.51 50.27 12.05
CA GLY A 129 31.10 50.67 13.39
C GLY A 129 31.82 49.76 14.39
N GLU A 130 32.91 50.28 14.94
CA GLU A 130 33.63 49.72 16.07
C GLU A 130 32.71 49.70 17.30
N VAL A 131 32.46 48.52 17.87
CA VAL A 131 32.06 48.37 19.28
C VAL A 131 33.05 47.39 19.89
N THR A 132 34.02 47.96 20.59
CA THR A 132 34.96 47.26 21.46
C THR A 132 34.34 47.02 22.84
N ALA A 133 34.85 45.96 23.47
CA ALA A 133 34.79 45.58 24.87
C ALA A 133 33.47 44.95 25.38
N ASP A 134 33.45 43.88 26.17
CA ASP A 134 34.42 42.88 26.65
C ASP A 134 33.59 41.93 27.55
N ALA A 135 34.06 40.69 27.72
CA ALA A 135 33.73 39.65 28.72
C ALA A 135 33.41 38.31 28.04
N GLU A 136 34.43 37.50 27.74
CA GLU A 136 34.94 36.43 28.61
C GLU A 136 33.87 35.42 29.08
N GLY A 137 34.06 34.15 28.68
CA GLY A 137 33.45 33.04 29.41
C GLY A 137 33.30 31.73 28.64
N GLY A 138 34.41 30.99 28.49
CA GLY A 138 34.42 29.54 28.73
C GLY A 138 33.93 28.61 27.61
N VAL A 139 34.90 27.92 26.99
CA VAL A 139 34.70 26.60 26.37
C VAL A 139 34.69 25.55 27.48
N THR A 140 33.61 24.76 27.57
CA THR A 140 33.54 23.38 28.09
C THR A 140 32.27 22.76 27.49
N GLU A 141 32.35 21.84 26.53
CA GLU A 141 32.49 20.38 26.75
C GLU A 141 31.26 19.74 27.40
N ALA A 142 30.83 18.61 26.80
CA ALA A 142 29.84 17.63 27.27
C ALA A 142 28.35 18.11 27.21
N THR A 143 27.35 17.35 26.77
CA THR A 143 27.16 15.93 26.42
C THR A 143 25.71 15.84 25.94
N ASP A 144 25.51 15.25 24.76
CA ASP A 144 24.58 14.13 24.56
C ASP A 144 23.38 14.00 25.51
N LEU A 145 22.19 14.42 25.07
CA LEU A 145 20.89 14.12 25.70
C LEU A 145 19.76 14.28 24.65
N VAL A 146 19.55 13.26 23.81
CA VAL A 146 18.21 12.68 23.57
C VAL A 146 18.43 11.21 23.20
N ALA A 147 18.69 10.40 24.22
CA ALA A 147 18.44 8.97 24.18
C ALA A 147 17.23 8.69 25.08
N ASP A 148 16.38 7.82 24.56
CA ASP A 148 15.58 6.85 25.31
C ASP A 148 14.46 7.39 26.22
N GLN A 149 13.24 7.33 25.70
CA GLN A 149 12.05 7.20 26.53
C GLN A 149 11.36 5.88 26.18
N ASP A 150 12.07 4.77 26.42
CA ASP A 150 11.48 3.45 26.64
C ASP A 150 11.50 3.16 28.14
N ALA A 151 10.35 3.38 28.78
CA ALA A 151 9.99 2.83 30.07
C ALA A 151 8.46 2.85 30.14
N ASP A 152 7.73 1.84 30.59
CA ASP A 152 8.03 0.51 31.07
C ASP A 152 6.63 -0.11 31.20
N THR A 153 6.30 -1.14 30.43
CA THR A 153 5.18 -2.04 30.75
C THR A 153 5.51 -3.42 30.23
N ALA A 154 6.47 -4.06 30.89
CA ALA A 154 6.63 -5.50 30.84
C ALA A 154 7.12 -6.04 32.19
N ALA A 155 6.21 -6.09 33.18
CA ALA A 155 6.38 -7.01 34.29
C ALA A 155 5.88 -8.39 33.87
N GLY A 156 6.84 -9.29 33.65
CA GLY A 156 6.66 -10.66 33.18
C GLY A 156 6.04 -11.65 34.18
N PRO A 157 6.03 -12.94 33.82
CA PRO A 157 5.21 -13.98 34.43
C PRO A 157 5.85 -14.55 35.70
N ALA A 158 5.03 -14.79 36.73
CA ALA A 158 5.44 -15.54 37.91
C ALA A 158 4.60 -16.82 38.04
N ALA A 159 5.20 -17.94 37.70
CA ALA A 159 4.80 -19.25 38.18
C ALA A 159 5.54 -19.53 39.51
N THR A 160 4.80 -19.88 40.56
CA THR A 160 5.23 -20.67 41.75
C THR A 160 3.99 -20.82 42.65
N GLU A 161 3.39 -22.00 42.69
CA GLU A 161 3.60 -23.07 43.69
C GLU A 161 2.78 -22.91 45.00
N ARG A 162 2.03 -23.99 45.29
CA ARG A 162 1.62 -24.51 46.62
C ARG A 162 0.46 -23.87 47.43
N LYS A 163 -0.59 -24.71 47.56
CA LYS A 163 -1.02 -25.43 48.80
C LYS A 163 -2.30 -24.95 49.51
N GLY A 164 -3.20 -25.93 49.71
CA GLY A 164 -4.33 -25.95 50.67
C GLY A 164 -5.62 -25.40 50.05
N ASP A 165 -6.83 -25.91 50.28
CA ASP A 165 -7.41 -26.74 51.35
C ASP A 165 -8.80 -27.17 50.80
N ARG A 166 -9.08 -28.48 50.65
CA ARG A 166 -10.02 -29.28 51.47
C ARG A 166 -11.51 -28.88 51.38
N ALA A 167 -12.31 -29.73 50.73
CA ALA A 167 -13.51 -30.40 51.26
C ALA A 167 -14.01 -31.44 50.24
#